data_AF-A0A832H7A5-F1
#
_entry.id   AF-A0A832H7A5-F1
#
_cell.length_a   1.000
_cell.length_b   1.000
_cell.length_c   1.000
_cell.angle_alpha   90.00
_cell.angle_beta   90.00
_cell.angle_gamma   90.00
#
_symmetry.space_group_name_H-M   'P 1'
#
loop_
_entity.id
_entity.type
_entity.pdbx_description
1 polymer ?
#
loop_
_entity_poly.entity_id
_entity_poly.type
_entity_poly.pdbx_seq_one_letter_code
_entity_poly.pdbx_strand_id
1 'polypeptide(L)'
;MVATPEKLQTSVDASATDDRVAVLLMGYGEVESYEDFANYNEQALNLLTAKFAPVPTWIYPPLAKLLAVFDLHEWSHQHGNFISPHNAIFERQRAGIEQTLQETWGDRVKVFKAFNFCAPFLPEQVLTEIKAEGFQRLLIYPLLVVDSIFTSGIAVEQVNKALE
;
A
#
# COMPACT_ATOMS: atom_id res chain seq x y z
N MET A 1 15.13 -1.64 -38.46
CA MET A 1 13.89 -1.36 -39.22
C MET A 1 12.86 -0.84 -38.24
N VAL A 2 12.42 0.39 -38.44
CA VAL A 2 11.54 1.13 -37.52
C VAL A 2 10.09 0.81 -37.90
N ALA A 3 9.31 0.28 -36.96
CA ALA A 3 7.88 0.05 -37.16
C ALA A 3 7.12 1.35 -36.90
N THR A 4 6.43 1.85 -37.92
CA THR A 4 5.53 3.01 -37.88
C THR A 4 4.25 2.65 -37.11
N PRO A 5 3.62 3.56 -36.34
CA PRO A 5 2.33 3.26 -35.72
C PRO A 5 1.21 3.37 -36.75
N GLU A 6 0.53 2.25 -37.04
CA GLU A 6 -0.77 2.26 -37.71
C GLU A 6 -1.81 2.94 -36.82
N LYS A 7 -2.54 3.90 -37.39
CA LYS A 7 -3.71 4.53 -36.78
C LYS A 7 -4.78 3.45 -36.53
N LEU A 8 -4.95 3.06 -35.28
CA LEU A 8 -6.15 2.36 -34.82
C LEU A 8 -7.35 3.32 -34.95
N GLN A 9 -8.18 3.08 -35.95
CA GLN A 9 -9.53 3.62 -36.01
C GLN A 9 -10.38 2.83 -35.01
N THR A 10 -10.60 3.40 -33.82
CA THR A 10 -11.52 2.83 -32.85
C THR A 10 -12.95 3.19 -33.26
N SER A 11 -13.68 2.19 -33.74
CA SER A 11 -15.13 2.22 -33.87
C SER A 11 -15.76 2.54 -32.52
N VAL A 12 -16.58 3.60 -32.50
CA VAL A 12 -17.34 4.04 -31.33
C VAL A 12 -18.55 3.14 -31.18
N ASP A 13 -18.38 2.02 -30.48
CA ASP A 13 -19.48 1.31 -29.84
C ASP A 13 -19.59 1.78 -28.39
N ALA A 14 -20.61 2.60 -28.15
CA ALA A 14 -20.96 3.19 -26.87
C ALA A 14 -21.59 2.15 -25.93
N SER A 15 -20.77 1.26 -25.38
CA SER A 15 -20.83 0.98 -23.95
C SER A 15 -19.90 1.99 -23.33
N ALA A 16 -20.41 2.96 -22.55
CA ALA A 16 -19.56 3.88 -21.80
C ALA A 16 -18.75 3.06 -20.78
N THR A 17 -17.64 2.47 -21.23
CA THR A 17 -16.66 1.83 -20.36
C THR A 17 -16.18 2.92 -19.44
N ASP A 18 -16.46 2.76 -18.15
CA ASP A 18 -16.04 3.70 -17.14
C ASP A 18 -14.53 3.86 -17.25
N ASP A 19 -14.15 5.03 -17.74
CA ASP A 19 -12.78 5.36 -18.12
C ASP A 19 -11.98 5.84 -16.90
N ARG A 20 -12.59 5.75 -15.71
CA ARG A 20 -12.02 6.14 -14.42
C ARG A 20 -10.96 5.14 -13.96
N VAL A 21 -9.89 5.67 -13.39
CA VAL A 21 -8.76 4.90 -12.85
C VAL A 21 -8.58 5.20 -11.38
N ALA A 22 -8.62 4.17 -10.55
CA ALA A 22 -8.17 4.24 -9.17
C ALA A 22 -6.65 4.08 -9.15
N VAL A 23 -5.94 5.05 -8.57
CA VAL A 23 -4.49 4.98 -8.36
C VAL A 23 -4.25 4.58 -6.92
N LEU A 24 -3.77 3.37 -6.69
CA LEU A 24 -3.46 2.85 -5.37
C LEU A 24 -1.99 3.08 -5.04
N LEU A 25 -1.72 4.06 -4.19
CA LEU A 25 -0.39 4.28 -3.63
C LEU A 25 -0.15 3.32 -2.47
N MET A 26 0.99 2.63 -2.49
CA MET A 26 1.32 1.66 -1.44
C MET A 26 2.59 2.04 -0.68
N GLY A 27 2.56 1.89 0.63
CA GLY A 27 3.71 2.02 1.51
C GLY A 27 3.71 0.93 2.58
N TYR A 28 4.76 0.88 3.40
CA TYR A 28 4.71 0.03 4.59
C TYR A 28 3.69 0.51 5.60
N GLY A 29 3.60 1.84 5.74
CA GLY A 29 2.97 2.45 6.90
C GLY A 29 3.84 2.25 8.12
N GLU A 30 3.71 3.17 9.07
CA GLU A 30 4.39 3.08 10.37
C GLU A 30 3.35 3.11 11.48
N VAL A 31 3.76 2.65 12.66
CA VAL A 31 2.94 2.61 13.85
C VAL A 31 2.71 4.03 14.38
N GLU A 32 1.44 4.40 14.59
CA GLU A 32 1.05 5.71 15.15
C GLU A 32 0.74 5.65 16.65
N SER A 33 0.55 4.44 17.20
CA SER A 33 0.31 4.19 18.63
C SER A 33 1.10 2.98 19.12
N TYR A 34 1.71 3.10 20.29
CA TYR A 34 2.52 2.02 20.86
C TYR A 34 1.75 0.74 21.17
N GLU A 35 0.43 0.82 21.34
CA GLU A 35 -0.44 -0.34 21.53
C GLU A 35 -0.46 -1.25 20.29
N ASP A 36 -0.18 -0.69 19.10
CA ASP A 36 -0.23 -1.39 17.83
C ASP A 36 1.10 -2.05 17.44
N PHE A 37 2.18 -1.83 18.21
CA PHE A 37 3.50 -2.39 17.89
C PHE A 37 3.49 -3.91 17.76
N ALA A 38 2.78 -4.61 18.65
CA ALA A 38 2.74 -6.07 18.60
C ALA A 38 2.08 -6.56 17.30
N ASN A 39 1.00 -5.92 16.86
CA ASN A 39 0.30 -6.29 15.63
C ASN A 39 1.13 -5.94 14.38
N TYR A 40 1.79 -4.79 14.38
CA TYR A 40 2.70 -4.39 13.30
C TYR A 40 3.89 -5.35 13.19
N ASN A 41 4.55 -5.65 14.32
CA ASN A 41 5.68 -6.56 14.37
C ASN A 41 5.30 -7.97 13.94
N GLU A 42 4.11 -8.45 14.31
CA GLU A 42 3.62 -9.76 13.88
C GLU A 42 3.48 -9.82 12.36
N GLN A 43 2.83 -8.82 11.75
CA GLN A 43 2.65 -8.74 10.31
C GLN A 43 3.99 -8.61 9.57
N ALA A 44 4.86 -7.70 10.02
CA ALA A 44 6.18 -7.49 9.43
C ALA A 44 7.05 -8.75 9.55
N LEU A 45 7.10 -9.38 10.73
CA LEU A 45 7.89 -10.58 10.96
C LEU A 45 7.38 -11.73 10.09
N ASN A 46 6.06 -11.95 10.05
CA ASN A 46 5.46 -13.01 9.24
C ASN A 46 5.79 -12.81 7.74
N LEU A 47 5.49 -11.62 7.19
CA LEU A 47 5.68 -11.34 5.77
C LEU A 47 7.15 -11.37 5.34
N LEU A 48 8.06 -10.85 6.17
CA LEU A 48 9.49 -10.81 5.83
C LEU A 48 10.13 -12.20 5.98
N THR A 49 9.84 -12.92 7.06
CA THR A 49 10.45 -14.25 7.28
C THR A 49 9.95 -15.30 6.31
N ALA A 50 8.68 -15.22 5.88
CA ALA A 50 8.11 -16.10 4.86
C ALA A 50 8.88 -16.04 3.52
N LYS A 51 9.61 -14.95 3.24
CA LYS A 51 10.47 -14.83 2.05
C LYS A 51 11.76 -15.64 2.15
N PHE A 52 12.21 -15.98 3.36
CA PHE A 52 13.48 -16.67 3.60
C PHE A 52 13.29 -18.14 3.96
N ALA A 53 12.28 -18.47 4.77
CA ALA A 53 12.02 -19.83 5.22
C ALA A 53 10.57 -20.00 5.69
N PRO A 54 9.99 -21.20 5.56
CA PRO A 54 8.70 -21.51 6.16
C PRO A 54 8.86 -21.59 7.69
N VAL A 55 8.44 -20.53 8.39
CA VAL A 55 8.36 -20.52 9.86
C VAL A 55 6.90 -20.80 10.27
N PRO A 56 6.65 -21.70 11.23
CA PRO A 56 5.30 -21.94 11.71
C PRO A 56 4.62 -20.68 12.25
N THR A 57 3.40 -20.40 11.78
CA THR A 57 2.69 -19.14 12.07
C THR A 57 2.42 -18.90 13.57
N TRP A 58 2.29 -19.97 14.36
CA TRP A 58 2.09 -19.89 15.81
C TRP A 58 3.29 -19.31 16.59
N ILE A 59 4.46 -19.19 15.94
CA ILE A 59 5.67 -18.61 16.53
C ILE A 59 5.64 -17.08 16.49
N TYR A 60 4.94 -16.47 15.52
CA TYR A 60 4.98 -15.01 15.33
C TYR A 60 4.33 -14.21 16.47
N PRO A 61 3.12 -14.54 16.96
CA PRO A 61 2.48 -13.76 18.02
C PRO A 61 3.32 -13.60 19.31
N PRO A 62 3.94 -14.65 19.89
CA PRO A 62 4.75 -14.46 21.09
C PRO A 62 6.04 -13.67 20.83
N LEU A 63 6.69 -13.85 19.67
CA LEU A 63 7.88 -13.07 19.31
C LEU A 63 7.54 -11.59 19.09
N ALA A 64 6.45 -11.31 18.38
CA ALA A 64 6.00 -9.96 18.11
C ALA A 64 5.67 -9.18 19.38
N LYS A 65 5.06 -9.82 20.38
CA LYS A 65 4.83 -9.23 21.70
C LYS A 65 6.13 -8.91 22.44
N LEU A 66 7.10 -9.81 22.39
CA LEU A 66 8.42 -9.59 23.00
C LEU A 66 9.13 -8.40 22.34
N LEU A 67 9.12 -8.34 21.01
CA LEU A 67 9.67 -7.21 20.26
C LEU A 67 8.96 -5.90 20.60
N ALA A 68 7.64 -5.90 20.69
CA ALA A 68 6.87 -4.71 21.05
C ALA A 68 7.23 -4.13 22.43
N VAL A 69 7.63 -4.97 23.40
CA VAL A 69 8.12 -4.49 24.71
C VAL A 69 9.48 -3.79 24.55
N PHE A 70 10.38 -4.33 23.73
CA PHE A 70 11.67 -3.68 23.44
C PHE A 70 11.48 -2.37 22.69
N ASP A 71 10.63 -2.36 21.66
CA ASP A 71 10.30 -1.17 20.88
C ASP A 71 9.65 -0.09 21.76
N LEU A 72 8.69 -0.47 22.61
CA LEU A 72 8.09 0.46 23.57
C LEU A 72 9.16 1.08 24.46
N HIS A 73 10.08 0.28 25.00
CA HIS A 73 11.17 0.80 25.83
C HIS A 73 12.10 1.75 25.06
N GLU A 74 12.49 1.39 23.85
CA GLU A 74 13.38 2.20 23.02
C GLU A 74 12.72 3.52 22.60
N TRP A 75 11.51 3.47 22.03
CA TRP A 75 10.88 4.64 21.43
C TRP A 75 10.20 5.56 22.44
N SER A 76 9.58 5.00 23.50
CA SER A 76 8.94 5.81 24.55
C SER A 76 9.95 6.39 25.55
N HIS A 77 10.88 5.56 26.05
CA HIS A 77 11.77 5.98 27.13
C HIS A 77 13.11 6.53 26.63
N GLN A 78 13.74 5.93 25.62
CA GLN A 78 15.07 6.38 25.17
C GLN A 78 14.98 7.51 24.13
N HIS A 79 13.91 7.54 23.32
CA HIS A 79 13.73 8.52 22.25
C HIS A 79 12.58 9.51 22.50
N GLY A 80 12.15 9.67 23.76
CA GLY A 80 11.26 10.77 24.16
C GLY A 80 9.86 10.70 23.55
N ASN A 81 9.31 9.50 23.47
CA ASN A 81 8.04 9.22 22.80
C ASN A 81 8.04 9.54 21.30
N PHE A 82 9.09 9.10 20.60
CA PHE A 82 9.18 9.27 19.16
C PHE A 82 8.08 8.51 18.41
N ILE A 83 7.38 9.21 17.52
CA ILE A 83 6.46 8.64 16.54
C ILE A 83 6.93 9.03 15.15
N SER A 84 6.99 8.06 14.24
CA SER A 84 7.48 8.29 12.89
C SER A 84 6.58 9.28 12.13
N PRO A 85 7.16 10.29 11.44
CA PRO A 85 6.38 11.20 10.59
C PRO A 85 5.99 10.56 9.24
N HIS A 86 6.33 9.28 9.00
CA HIS A 86 6.18 8.60 7.72
C HIS A 86 4.75 8.70 7.18
N ASN A 87 3.74 8.35 7.97
CA ASN A 87 2.35 8.33 7.52
C ASN A 87 1.85 9.74 7.14
N ALA A 88 2.26 10.77 7.89
CA ALA A 88 1.94 12.16 7.58
C ALA A 88 2.65 12.67 6.31
N ILE A 89 3.88 12.22 6.06
CA ILE A 89 4.58 12.50 4.79
C ILE A 89 3.88 11.79 3.64
N PHE A 90 3.53 10.52 3.81
CA PHE A 90 2.84 9.71 2.81
C PHE A 90 1.50 10.34 2.42
N GLU A 91 0.70 10.79 3.40
CA GLU A 91 -0.59 11.45 3.11
C GLU A 91 -0.41 12.75 2.33
N ARG A 92 0.58 13.58 2.70
CA ARG A 92 0.89 14.80 1.95
C ARG A 92 1.31 14.50 0.52
N GLN A 93 2.09 13.43 0.31
CA GLN A 93 2.47 12.97 -1.02
C GLN A 93 1.25 12.48 -1.80
N ARG A 94 0.38 11.66 -1.18
CA ARG A 94 -0.87 11.17 -1.79
C ARG A 94 -1.74 12.33 -2.28
N ALA A 95 -1.99 13.31 -1.40
CA ALA A 95 -2.81 14.48 -1.73
C ALA A 95 -2.18 15.33 -2.85
N GLY A 96 -0.86 15.55 -2.81
CA GLY A 96 -0.16 16.29 -3.87
C GLY A 96 -0.20 15.56 -5.22
N ILE A 97 0.01 14.25 -5.22
CA ILE A 97 -0.10 13.41 -6.42
C ILE A 97 -1.53 13.48 -6.98
N GLU A 98 -2.56 13.35 -6.13
CA GLU A 98 -3.95 13.46 -6.55
C GLU A 98 -4.25 14.78 -7.22
N GLN A 99 -3.85 15.89 -6.60
CA GLN A 99 -4.03 17.22 -7.17
C GLN A 99 -3.40 17.31 -8.57
N THR A 100 -2.13 16.90 -8.72
CA THR A 100 -1.43 16.96 -10.01
C THR A 100 -2.07 16.05 -11.06
N LEU A 101 -2.55 14.86 -10.69
CA LEU A 101 -3.27 13.98 -11.61
C LEU A 101 -4.61 14.61 -12.03
N GLN A 102 -5.36 15.17 -11.09
CA GLN A 102 -6.66 15.79 -11.36
C GLN A 102 -6.55 17.06 -12.22
N GLU A 103 -5.43 17.79 -12.17
CA GLU A 103 -5.15 18.89 -13.10
C GLU A 103 -5.17 18.45 -14.57
N THR A 104 -4.79 17.21 -14.85
CA THR A 104 -4.74 16.65 -16.22
C THR A 104 -5.98 15.82 -16.56
N TRP A 105 -6.46 15.00 -15.63
CA TRP A 105 -7.50 13.98 -15.89
C TRP A 105 -8.83 14.26 -15.17
N GLY A 106 -8.91 15.29 -14.34
CA GLY A 106 -10.12 15.62 -13.60
C GLY A 106 -10.61 14.48 -12.71
N ASP A 107 -11.93 14.30 -12.67
CA ASP A 107 -12.64 13.27 -11.90
C ASP A 107 -12.45 11.83 -12.44
N ARG A 108 -11.75 11.69 -13.57
CA ARG A 108 -11.36 10.38 -14.12
C ARG A 108 -10.33 9.66 -13.27
N VAL A 109 -9.66 10.35 -12.34
CA VAL A 109 -8.66 9.76 -11.46
C VAL A 109 -8.98 10.07 -10.01
N LYS A 110 -8.85 9.05 -9.15
CA LYS A 110 -8.83 9.22 -7.70
C LYS A 110 -7.67 8.42 -7.10
N VAL A 111 -7.01 9.00 -6.12
CA VAL A 111 -5.83 8.40 -5.50
C VAL A 111 -6.19 7.81 -4.14
N PHE A 112 -6.00 6.52 -4.01
CA PHE A 112 -6.17 5.75 -2.79
C PHE A 112 -4.80 5.47 -2.16
N LYS A 113 -4.80 5.13 -0.88
CA LYS A 113 -3.59 4.68 -0.17
C LYS A 113 -3.84 3.32 0.44
N ALA A 114 -2.81 2.48 0.50
CA ALA A 114 -2.79 1.30 1.34
C ALA A 114 -1.43 1.13 2.02
N PHE A 115 -1.45 0.53 3.19
CA PHE A 115 -0.28 0.14 3.96
C PHE A 115 -0.16 -1.38 4.04
N ASN A 116 1.08 -1.88 4.03
CA ASN A 116 1.33 -3.32 4.04
C ASN A 116 1.14 -3.96 5.41
N PHE A 117 1.32 -3.19 6.49
CA PHE A 117 1.49 -3.74 7.84
C PHE A 117 0.65 -3.07 8.92
N CYS A 118 -0.05 -1.97 8.63
CA CYS A 118 -0.86 -1.27 9.62
C CYS A 118 -2.24 -0.88 9.08
N ALA A 119 -3.17 -0.78 10.02
CA ALA A 119 -4.49 -0.21 9.81
C ALA A 119 -4.44 1.33 10.04
N PRO A 120 -5.45 2.08 9.58
CA PRO A 120 -6.44 1.66 8.58
C PRO A 120 -5.75 1.49 7.22
N PHE A 121 -6.45 1.06 6.18
CA PHE A 121 -5.94 1.04 4.80
C PHE A 121 -5.10 -0.19 4.42
N LEU A 122 -5.48 -1.40 4.84
CA LEU A 122 -4.93 -2.61 4.23
C LEU A 122 -5.42 -2.75 2.77
N PRO A 123 -4.66 -3.41 1.87
CA PRO A 123 -5.03 -3.53 0.46
C PRO A 123 -6.45 -4.07 0.25
N GLU A 124 -6.85 -5.11 0.97
CA GLU A 124 -8.20 -5.70 0.88
C GLU A 124 -9.33 -4.70 1.22
N GLN A 125 -9.10 -3.85 2.22
CA GLN A 125 -10.06 -2.85 2.68
C GLN A 125 -10.24 -1.77 1.61
N VAL A 126 -9.12 -1.31 1.07
CA VAL A 126 -9.08 -0.23 0.09
C VAL A 126 -9.59 -0.70 -1.27
N LEU A 127 -9.30 -1.95 -1.67
CA LEU A 127 -9.86 -2.53 -2.88
C LEU A 127 -11.38 -2.69 -2.79
N THR A 128 -11.92 -2.98 -1.60
CA THR A 128 -13.37 -3.02 -1.37
C THR A 128 -13.99 -1.63 -1.55
N GLU A 129 -13.35 -0.58 -1.03
CA GLU A 129 -13.76 0.82 -1.23
C GLU A 129 -13.70 1.22 -2.71
N ILE A 130 -12.59 0.94 -3.39
CA ILE A 130 -12.39 1.21 -4.83
C ILE A 130 -13.52 0.60 -5.67
N LYS A 131 -13.84 -0.67 -5.41
CA LYS A 131 -14.94 -1.38 -6.09
C LYS A 131 -16.29 -0.75 -5.78
N ALA A 132 -16.56 -0.38 -4.51
CA ALA A 132 -17.80 0.26 -4.11
C ALA A 132 -18.00 1.65 -4.78
N GLU A 133 -16.91 2.36 -5.08
CA GLU A 133 -16.94 3.63 -5.82
C GLU A 133 -17.04 3.48 -7.36
N GLY A 134 -17.13 2.25 -7.86
CA GLY A 134 -17.40 1.94 -9.27
C GLY A 134 -16.17 1.90 -10.18
N PHE A 135 -14.96 2.03 -9.64
CA PHE A 135 -13.74 1.97 -10.45
C PHE A 135 -13.51 0.56 -11.02
N GLN A 136 -13.26 0.48 -12.33
CA GLN A 136 -12.98 -0.77 -13.03
C GLN A 136 -11.51 -0.93 -13.43
N ARG A 137 -10.70 0.12 -13.25
CA ARG A 137 -9.28 0.14 -13.58
C ARG A 137 -8.47 0.54 -12.37
N LEU A 138 -7.41 -0.21 -12.10
CA LEU A 138 -6.52 -0.02 -10.96
C LEU A 138 -5.09 0.19 -11.47
N LEU A 139 -4.46 1.28 -11.08
CA LEU A 139 -3.02 1.51 -11.19
C LEU A 139 -2.40 1.31 -9.80
N ILE A 140 -1.52 0.33 -9.65
CA ILE A 140 -0.80 0.09 -8.39
C ILE A 140 0.55 0.82 -8.48
N TYR A 141 0.84 1.69 -7.51
CA TYR A 141 2.09 2.43 -7.47
C TYR A 141 2.71 2.40 -6.06
N PRO A 142 3.65 1.47 -5.80
CA PRO A 142 4.39 1.45 -4.55
C PRO A 142 5.30 2.69 -4.45
N LEU A 143 5.10 3.52 -3.42
CA LEU A 143 5.95 4.68 -3.10
C LEU A 143 7.22 4.23 -2.36
N LEU A 144 7.93 3.25 -2.91
CA LEU A 144 9.14 2.68 -2.36
C LEU A 144 10.26 2.84 -3.39
N VAL A 145 11.33 3.55 -3.00
CA VAL A 145 12.35 4.08 -3.92
C VAL A 145 13.11 2.98 -4.65
N VAL A 146 13.30 1.82 -4.03
CA VAL A 146 14.04 0.70 -4.61
C VAL A 146 13.11 -0.48 -4.79
N ASP A 147 13.07 -0.98 -6.03
CA ASP A 147 12.37 -2.20 -6.36
C ASP A 147 13.05 -3.39 -5.66
N SER A 148 12.30 -4.09 -4.81
CA SER A 148 12.78 -5.23 -4.05
C SER A 148 11.63 -6.16 -3.72
N ILE A 149 11.94 -7.45 -3.63
CA ILE A 149 11.00 -8.49 -3.20
C ILE A 149 10.43 -8.25 -1.80
N PHE A 150 11.10 -7.41 -1.00
CA PHE A 150 10.67 -7.02 0.35
C PHE A 150 9.82 -5.74 0.37
N THR A 151 9.94 -4.88 -0.64
CA THR A 151 9.26 -3.57 -0.69
C THR A 151 8.08 -3.61 -1.66
N SER A 152 8.29 -3.14 -2.90
CA SER A 152 7.34 -3.14 -4.02
C SER A 152 6.81 -4.54 -4.32
N GLY A 153 7.66 -5.57 -4.19
CA GLY A 153 7.26 -6.97 -4.38
C GLY A 153 6.18 -7.42 -3.41
N ILE A 154 6.31 -7.07 -2.11
CA ILE A 154 5.27 -7.39 -1.11
C ILE A 154 3.99 -6.63 -1.41
N ALA A 155 4.10 -5.35 -1.74
CA ALA A 155 2.94 -4.51 -2.05
C ALA A 155 2.10 -5.10 -3.19
N VAL A 156 2.74 -5.43 -4.32
CA VAL A 156 2.05 -6.03 -5.47
C VAL A 156 1.50 -7.42 -5.15
N GLU A 157 2.25 -8.25 -4.40
CA GLU A 157 1.78 -9.58 -3.99
C GLU A 157 0.52 -9.51 -3.12
N GLN A 158 0.48 -8.61 -2.14
CA GLN A 158 -0.70 -8.43 -1.28
C GLN A 158 -1.92 -7.96 -2.08
N VAL A 159 -1.74 -7.03 -3.02
CA VAL A 159 -2.84 -6.60 -3.90
C VAL A 159 -3.34 -7.76 -4.76
N ASN A 160 -2.43 -8.55 -5.35
CA ASN A 160 -2.83 -9.71 -6.15
C ASN A 160 -3.63 -10.71 -5.32
N LYS A 161 -3.18 -11.05 -4.11
CA LYS A 161 -3.90 -11.92 -3.17
C LYS A 161 -5.29 -11.39 -2.79
N ALA A 162 -5.44 -10.07 -2.68
CA ALA A 162 -6.71 -9.45 -2.35
C ALA A 162 -7.64 -9.28 -3.58
N LEU A 163 -7.14 -9.53 -4.80
CA LEU A 163 -7.92 -9.54 -6.04
C LEU A 163 -8.40 -10.94 -6.43
N GLU A 164 -7.75 -12.00 -5.96
CA GLU A 164 -8.17 -13.41 -6.10
C GLU A 164 -9.51 -13.68 -5.41
#